data_AF-A0A372JRD2-F1
#
_entry.id   AF-A0A372JRD2-F1
#
_cell.length_a   1.000
_cell.length_b   1.000
_cell.length_c   1.000
_cell.angle_alpha   90.00
_cell.angle_beta   90.00
_cell.angle_gamma   90.00
#
_symmetry.space_group_name_H-M   'P 1'
#
loop_
_entity.id
_entity.type
_entity.pdbx_description
1 polymer ?
#
loop_
_entity_poly.entity_id
_entity_poly.type
_entity_poly.pdbx_seq_one_letter_code
_entity_poly.pdbx_strand_id
1 'polypeptide(L)' 'MCSPEGEGIDRLADAIDDLADAGADALTPEELAARIAGLWSIVEALDPEIARRRSLYDRPRSTD' A
#
# COMPACT_ATOMS: atom_id res chain seq x y z
N MET A 1 -8.86 24.86 1.48
CA MET A 1 -9.32 23.93 0.43
C MET A 1 -8.45 22.70 0.56
N CYS A 2 -8.98 21.58 1.03
CA CYS A 2 -8.25 20.32 1.00
C CYS A 2 -8.27 19.84 -0.46
N SER A 3 -7.12 19.82 -1.11
CA SER A 3 -7.02 19.22 -2.45
C SER A 3 -7.40 17.75 -2.36
N PRO A 4 -8.11 17.19 -3.34
CA PRO A 4 -8.47 15.76 -3.35
C PRO A 4 -7.24 14.86 -3.25
N GLU A 5 -6.06 15.34 -3.66
CA GLU A 5 -4.78 14.67 -3.43
C GLU A 5 -4.40 14.51 -1.94
N GLY A 6 -4.78 15.47 -1.08
CA GLY A 6 -4.47 15.42 0.35
C GLY A 6 -5.29 14.35 1.08
N GLU A 7 -6.59 14.25 0.76
CA GLU A 7 -7.51 13.28 1.38
C GLU A 7 -7.15 11.83 1.02
N GLY A 8 -6.61 11.60 -0.18
CA GLY A 8 -6.08 10.28 -0.56
C GLY A 8 -4.82 9.91 0.21
N ILE A 9 -3.92 10.86 0.48
CA ILE A 9 -2.69 10.63 1.25
C ILE A 9 -3.00 10.36 2.72
N ASP A 10 -3.91 11.11 3.33
CA ASP A 10 -4.35 10.85 4.71
C ASP A 10 -4.96 9.44 4.82
N ARG A 11 -5.80 9.04 3.86
CA ARG A 11 -6.38 7.69 3.80
C ARG A 11 -5.32 6.59 3.62
N LEU A 12 -4.26 6.86 2.86
CA LEU A 12 -3.13 5.93 2.70
C LEU A 12 -2.35 5.79 4.01
N ALA A 13 -2.10 6.90 4.71
CA ALA A 13 -1.42 6.90 6.00
C ALA A 13 -2.20 6.09 7.04
N ASP A 14 -3.52 6.31 7.17
CA ASP A 14 -4.38 5.52 8.06
C ASP A 14 -4.34 4.02 7.76
N ALA A 15 -4.33 3.64 6.48
CA ALA A 15 -4.29 2.22 6.08
C ALA A 15 -2.92 1.57 6.35
N ILE A 16 -1.82 2.34 6.31
CA ILE A 16 -0.48 1.87 6.68
C ILE A 16 -0.39 1.72 8.20
N ASP A 17 -0.94 2.67 8.96
CA ASP A 17 -0.99 2.60 10.41
C ASP A 17 -1.84 1.42 10.90
N ASP A 18 -2.99 1.14 10.27
CA ASP A 18 -3.80 -0.07 10.55
C ASP A 18 -3.03 -1.37 10.27
N LEU A 19 -2.24 -1.40 9.18
CA LEU A 19 -1.38 -2.55 8.88
C LEU A 19 -0.25 -2.70 9.90
N ALA A 20 0.34 -1.59 10.36
CA ALA A 20 1.39 -1.59 11.37
C ALA A 20 0.87 -2.04 12.74
N ASP A 21 -0.33 -1.60 13.12
CA ASP A 21 -0.99 -1.95 14.39
C ASP A 21 -1.43 -3.42 14.41
N ALA A 22 -1.91 -3.93 13.26
CA ALA A 22 -2.29 -5.33 13.12
C ALA A 22 -1.14 -6.31 13.38
N GLY A 23 0.12 -5.90 13.22
CA GLY A 23 1.31 -6.69 13.52
C GLY A 23 1.53 -7.86 12.55
N ALA A 24 2.73 -7.96 11.97
CA ALA A 24 3.06 -8.98 10.95
C ALA A 24 2.87 -10.44 11.43
N ASP A 25 2.91 -10.68 12.74
CA ASP A 25 2.74 -12.00 13.36
C ASP A 25 1.28 -12.38 13.66
N ALA A 26 0.34 -11.43 13.63
CA ALA A 26 -1.07 -11.71 13.93
C ALA A 26 -1.92 -11.96 12.67
N LEU A 27 -1.38 -11.66 11.48
CA LEU A 27 -2.09 -11.79 10.21
C LEU A 27 -1.66 -13.05 9.47
N THR A 28 -2.64 -13.76 8.93
CA THR A 28 -2.34 -14.82 7.95
C THR A 28 -1.74 -14.21 6.69
N PRO A 29 -0.93 -14.96 5.93
CA PRO A 29 -0.35 -14.47 4.67
C PRO A 29 -1.41 -14.04 3.65
N GLU A 30 -2.61 -14.64 3.67
CA GLU A 30 -3.74 -14.22 2.83
C GLU A 30 -4.33 -12.88 3.27
N GLU A 31 -4.50 -12.63 4.57
CA GLU A 31 -4.97 -11.34 5.10
C GLU A 31 -3.95 -10.23 4.86
N LEU A 32 -2.66 -10.54 5.00
CA LEU A 32 -1.57 -9.62 4.69
C LEU A 32 -1.60 -9.25 3.21
N ALA A 33 -1.75 -10.23 2.32
CA ALA A 33 -1.85 -10.00 0.88
C ALA A 33 -3.10 -9.16 0.51
N ALA A 34 -4.24 -9.42 1.15
CA ALA A 34 -5.46 -8.64 0.97
C ALA A 34 -5.31 -7.18 1.42
N ARG A 35 -4.68 -6.93 2.58
CA ARG A 35 -4.38 -5.57 3.07
C ARG A 35 -3.41 -4.84 2.16
N ILE A 36 -2.33 -5.50 1.72
CA ILE A 36 -1.37 -4.94 0.77
C ILE A 36 -2.07 -4.62 -0.56
N ALA A 37 -2.96 -5.48 -1.05
CA ALA A 37 -3.74 -5.21 -2.26
C ALA A 37 -4.63 -3.96 -2.10
N GLY A 38 -5.27 -3.78 -0.94
CA GLY A 38 -6.04 -2.58 -0.62
C GLY A 38 -5.20 -1.30 -0.61
N LEU A 39 -4.00 -1.35 -0.02
CA LEU A 39 -3.03 -0.26 -0.05
C LEU A 39 -2.65 0.11 -1.48
N TRP A 40 -2.36 -0.88 -2.32
CA TRP A 40 -2.05 -0.65 -3.74
C TRP A 40 -3.20 0.05 -4.47
N SER A 41 -4.47 -0.32 -4.24
CA SER A 41 -5.59 0.39 -4.87
C SER A 41 -5.68 1.87 -4.48
N ILE A 42 -5.33 2.24 -3.25
CA ILE A 42 -5.28 3.64 -2.81
C ILE A 42 -4.11 4.36 -3.49
N VAL A 43 -2.95 3.73 -3.54
CA VAL A 43 -1.76 4.28 -4.22
C VAL A 43 -1.99 4.44 -5.72
N GLU A 44 -2.65 3.50 -6.39
CA GLU A 44 -2.98 3.59 -7.82
C GLU A 44 -3.93 4.76 -8.14
N ALA A 45 -4.84 5.09 -7.21
CA ALA A 45 -5.73 6.24 -7.33
C ALA A 45 -5.01 7.57 -7.11
N LEU A 46 -3.97 7.59 -6.27
CA LEU A 46 -3.12 8.77 -6.01
C LEU A 46 -2.10 9.01 -7.12
N ASP A 47 -1.39 7.95 -7.53
CA ASP A 47 -0.34 8.01 -8.54
C ASP A 47 -0.36 6.74 -9.42
N PRO A 48 -0.89 6.84 -10.66
CA PRO A 48 -0.94 5.72 -11.58
C PRO A 48 0.44 5.31 -12.12
N GLU A 49 1.46 6.15 -12.00
CA GLU A 49 2.83 5.78 -12.38
C GLU A 49 3.46 4.86 -11.33
N ILE A 50 3.07 4.98 -10.06
CA ILE A 50 3.46 4.00 -9.02
C ILE A 50 2.85 2.62 -9.33
N ALA A 51 1.63 2.56 -9.87
CA ALA A 51 1.02 1.33 -10.37
C ALA A 51 1.91 0.62 -11.40
N ARG A 52 2.46 1.39 -12.35
CA ARG A 52 3.38 0.84 -13.37
C ARG A 52 4.68 0.31 -12.77
N ARG A 53 5.11 0.87 -11.64
CA ARG A 53 6.32 0.44 -10.92
C ARG A 53 6.06 -0.74 -9.98
N ARG A 54 4.81 -1.12 -9.72
CA ARG A 54 4.45 -2.24 -8.83
C ARG A 54 5.18 -3.54 -9.18
N SER A 55 5.31 -3.87 -10.46
CA SER A 55 6.06 -5.06 -10.92
C SER A 55 7.56 -5.02 -10.59
N LEU A 56 8.12 -3.85 -10.30
CA LEU A 56 9.51 -3.70 -9.84
C LEU A 56 9.66 -3.96 -8.33
N TYR A 57 8.59 -3.78 -7.55
CA TYR A 57 8.56 -4.05 -6.11
C TYR A 57 8.19 -5.50 -5.80
N ASP A 58 7.40 -6.13 -6.66
CA ASP A 58 7.03 -7.55 -6.55
C ASP A 58 8.21 -8.48 -6.92
N ARG A 59 9.18 -7.96 -7.67
CA ARG A 59 10.46 -8.62 -7.83
C ARG A 59 11.26 -8.41 -6.54
N PRO A 60 11.54 -9.45 -5.74
CA PRO A 60 12.52 -9.32 -4.67
C PRO A 60 13.78 -8.79 -5.33
N ARG A 61 14.31 -7.69 -4.80
CA ARG A 61 15.52 -7.07 -5.32
C ARG A 61 16.60 -8.13 -5.24
N SER A 62 16.85 -8.84 -6.36
CA SER A 62 17.98 -9.74 -6.51
C SER A 62 19.20 -8.86 -6.35
N THR A 63 19.69 -8.81 -5.14
CA THR A 63 20.97 -8.19 -4.80
C THR A 63 21.98 -9.21 -5.30
N ASP A 64 22.53 -8.94 -6.48
CA ASP A 64 23.73 -9.61 -7.00
C ASP A 64 24.95 -9.14 -6.19
#